data_AF-A0A9W4UYE9-F1
#
_entry.id   AF-A0A9W4UYE9-F1
#
_cell.length_a   1.000
_cell.length_b   1.000
_cell.length_c   1.000
_cell.angle_alpha   90.00
_cell.angle_beta   90.00
_cell.angle_gamma   90.00
#
_symmetry.space_group_name_H-M   'P 1'
#
loop_
_entity.id
_entity.type
_entity.pdbx_description
1 polymer ?
#
loop_
_entity_poly.entity_id
_entity_poly.type
_entity_poly.pdbx_seq_one_letter_code
_entity_poly.pdbx_strand_id
1 'polypeptide(L)'
;MPGVGRTISDIRLNSKRALVCGRGSETHPGFRPRISTPTADIESDLYVTVDHSPDYVGYITRPGDYAISVIVDPAVPKKIAEVGGKIHWFAPSYMDLPVPRITAGKFPRENSGLACVALAVFLGAREVLLSGIRLSGRYAQFMEGKEIVFREASGAGVSLYSTDGVLCDRVPEGARGWT
;
A
#
# COMPACT_ATOMS: atom_id res chain seq x y z
N MET A 1 5.69 -17.42 19.44
CA MET A 1 4.92 -16.31 18.83
C MET A 1 3.45 -16.62 19.03
N PRO A 2 2.66 -15.80 19.74
CA PRO A 2 1.21 -15.91 19.69
C PRO A 2 0.79 -15.84 18.22
N GLY A 3 -0.02 -16.81 17.78
CA GLY A 3 -0.22 -17.15 16.37
C GLY A 3 -0.64 -15.96 15.51
N VAL A 4 0.06 -15.76 14.41
CA VAL A 4 -0.32 -14.80 13.36
C VAL A 4 -1.66 -15.26 12.80
N GLY A 5 -2.76 -14.66 13.25
CA GLY A 5 -4.12 -15.15 12.96
C GLY A 5 -4.49 -15.09 11.47
N ARG A 6 -4.09 -14.02 10.78
CA ARG A 6 -4.28 -13.82 9.32
C ARG A 6 -3.06 -13.15 8.70
N THR A 7 -2.76 -13.48 7.47
CA THR A 7 -1.66 -12.91 6.69
C THR A 7 -2.19 -12.26 5.41
N ILE A 8 -1.32 -11.55 4.70
CA ILE A 8 -1.65 -11.03 3.36
C ILE A 8 -1.93 -12.14 2.33
N SER A 9 -1.54 -13.40 2.59
CA SER A 9 -1.91 -14.55 1.75
C SER A 9 -3.39 -14.91 1.84
N ASP A 10 -4.10 -14.46 2.86
CA ASP A 10 -5.55 -14.68 3.02
C ASP A 10 -6.39 -13.69 2.22
N ILE A 11 -5.76 -12.68 1.61
CA ILE A 11 -6.42 -11.64 0.82
C ILE A 11 -6.51 -12.08 -0.64
N ARG A 12 -7.65 -11.80 -1.29
CA ARG A 12 -7.82 -11.98 -2.73
C ARG A 12 -8.31 -10.70 -3.38
N LEU A 13 -7.64 -10.28 -4.45
CA LEU A 13 -8.18 -9.24 -5.34
C LEU A 13 -9.24 -9.84 -6.26
N ASN A 14 -10.37 -9.15 -6.39
CA ASN A 14 -11.44 -9.48 -7.33
C ASN A 14 -11.19 -8.94 -8.75
N SER A 15 -10.05 -8.26 -8.97
CA SER A 15 -9.71 -7.58 -10.22
C SER A 15 -8.21 -7.66 -10.48
N LYS A 16 -7.84 -7.68 -11.76
CA LYS A 16 -6.43 -7.53 -12.20
C LYS A 16 -5.97 -6.08 -12.26
N ARG A 17 -6.87 -5.13 -11.99
CA ARG A 17 -6.60 -3.69 -11.93
C ARG A 17 -6.77 -3.18 -10.52
N ALA A 18 -5.77 -2.47 -10.01
CA ALA A 18 -5.78 -1.87 -8.67
C ALA A 18 -5.53 -0.35 -8.72
N LEU A 19 -6.49 0.44 -8.26
CA LEU A 19 -6.21 1.83 -7.87
C LEU A 19 -5.63 1.83 -6.47
N VAL A 20 -4.46 2.46 -6.36
CA VAL A 20 -3.68 2.67 -5.14
C VAL A 20 -3.71 4.14 -4.77
N CYS A 21 -4.26 4.46 -3.60
CA CYS A 21 -4.41 5.84 -3.15
C CYS A 21 -3.54 6.18 -1.94
N GLY A 22 -2.87 7.32 -1.99
CA GLY A 22 -2.13 7.91 -0.86
C GLY A 22 -2.48 9.36 -0.63
N ARG A 23 -2.00 9.94 0.49
CA ARG A 23 -2.32 11.31 0.92
C ARG A 23 -1.82 12.45 0.01
N GLY A 24 -0.96 12.17 -0.94
CA GLY A 24 -0.31 13.18 -1.78
C GLY A 24 -1.26 13.92 -2.73
N SER A 25 -2.54 13.57 -2.79
CA SER A 25 -3.56 14.29 -3.57
C SER A 25 -4.77 14.58 -2.69
N GLU A 26 -5.44 15.71 -2.92
CA GLU A 26 -6.74 16.01 -2.32
C GLU A 26 -7.89 15.40 -3.14
N THR A 27 -7.62 15.08 -4.40
CA THR A 27 -8.58 14.49 -5.33
C THR A 27 -8.05 13.15 -5.85
N HIS A 28 -8.94 12.16 -5.88
CA HIS A 28 -8.67 10.82 -6.37
C HIS A 28 -9.71 10.46 -7.44
N PRO A 29 -9.41 9.52 -8.35
CA PRO A 29 -10.41 9.02 -9.29
C PRO A 29 -11.69 8.55 -8.59
N GLY A 30 -12.85 8.81 -9.19
CA GLY A 30 -14.17 8.62 -8.57
C GLY A 30 -14.64 7.18 -8.37
N PHE A 31 -13.75 6.20 -8.49
CA PHE A 31 -14.06 4.79 -8.25
C PHE A 31 -13.29 4.26 -7.04
N ARG A 32 -13.90 3.33 -6.30
CA ARG A 32 -13.37 2.80 -5.04
C ARG A 32 -11.93 2.27 -5.20
N PRO A 33 -10.95 2.80 -4.45
CA PRO A 33 -9.59 2.27 -4.43
C PRO A 33 -9.57 0.84 -3.87
N ARG A 34 -8.72 0.01 -4.46
CA ARG A 34 -8.54 -1.36 -3.98
C ARG A 34 -7.60 -1.35 -2.78
N ILE A 35 -6.60 -0.49 -2.83
CA ILE A 35 -5.61 -0.35 -1.78
C ILE A 35 -5.42 1.13 -1.49
N SER A 36 -5.38 1.51 -0.23
CA SER A 36 -4.98 2.86 0.15
C SER A 36 -4.15 2.87 1.43
N THR A 37 -3.43 3.97 1.65
CA THR A 37 -2.91 4.26 2.98
C THR A 37 -4.04 4.83 3.84
N PRO A 38 -4.13 4.50 5.15
CA PRO A 38 -5.06 5.16 6.08
C PRO A 38 -5.06 6.70 5.98
N THR A 39 -3.88 7.28 5.74
CA THR A 39 -3.69 8.73 5.55
C THR A 39 -4.35 9.32 4.30
N ALA A 40 -4.77 8.51 3.33
CA ALA A 40 -5.53 8.97 2.16
C ALA A 40 -6.98 9.32 2.52
N ASP A 41 -7.48 8.85 3.67
CA ASP A 41 -8.81 9.16 4.20
C ASP A 41 -9.98 8.79 3.25
N ILE A 42 -9.82 7.70 2.48
CA ILE A 42 -10.80 7.22 1.52
C ILE A 42 -11.24 5.80 1.87
N GLU A 43 -12.51 5.46 1.61
CA GLU A 43 -12.99 4.08 1.74
C GLU A 43 -12.29 3.18 0.72
N SER A 44 -11.69 2.07 1.15
CA SER A 44 -10.94 1.15 0.27
C SER A 44 -11.22 -0.30 0.64
N ASP A 45 -10.88 -1.22 -0.26
CA ASP A 45 -10.99 -2.65 0.04
C ASP A 45 -9.93 -3.09 1.07
N LEU A 46 -8.75 -2.44 1.03
CA LEU A 46 -7.61 -2.76 1.90
C LEU A 46 -6.83 -1.49 2.28
N TYR A 47 -6.57 -1.34 3.58
CA TYR A 47 -5.70 -0.30 4.12
C TYR A 47 -4.30 -0.85 4.37
N VAL A 48 -3.24 -0.10 4.04
CA VAL A 48 -1.86 -0.57 4.20
C VAL A 48 -1.02 0.41 5.00
N THR A 49 -0.26 -0.10 5.98
CA THR A 49 0.74 0.71 6.67
C THR A 49 1.98 -0.08 7.11
N VAL A 50 3.12 0.61 7.07
CA VAL A 50 4.41 0.18 7.64
C VAL A 50 4.94 1.20 8.66
N ASP A 51 4.09 2.10 9.15
CA ASP A 51 4.50 3.24 9.96
C ASP A 51 4.91 2.83 11.39
N HIS A 52 5.97 3.47 11.89
CA HIS A 52 6.55 3.24 13.22
C HIS A 52 6.26 4.38 14.19
N SER A 53 5.48 5.38 13.79
CA SER A 53 5.09 6.49 14.65
C SER A 53 3.80 6.15 15.41
N PRO A 54 3.74 6.38 16.73
CA PRO A 54 2.51 6.25 17.50
C PRO A 54 1.43 7.25 17.02
N ASP A 55 1.82 8.41 16.47
CA ASP A 55 0.87 9.41 15.96
C ASP A 55 0.08 8.93 14.74
N TYR A 56 0.56 7.87 14.08
CA TYR A 56 -0.11 7.29 12.92
C TYR A 56 -1.54 6.80 13.24
N VAL A 57 -1.81 6.46 14.50
CA VAL A 57 -3.14 6.02 14.95
C VAL A 57 -4.23 7.05 14.68
N GLY A 58 -3.90 8.34 14.59
CA GLY A 58 -4.84 9.39 14.24
C GLY A 58 -5.45 9.27 12.84
N TYR A 59 -4.80 8.51 11.93
CA TYR A 59 -5.29 8.25 10.58
C TYR A 59 -6.11 6.95 10.46
N ILE A 60 -6.22 6.18 11.53
CA ILE A 60 -6.98 4.92 11.55
C ILE A 60 -8.35 5.21 12.15
N THR A 61 -9.30 5.54 11.26
CA THR A 61 -10.61 6.10 11.63
C THR A 61 -11.80 5.22 11.20
N ARG A 62 -11.59 4.15 10.45
CA ARG A 62 -12.66 3.34 9.83
C ARG A 62 -12.46 1.85 10.08
N PRO A 63 -13.54 1.04 10.11
CA PRO A 63 -13.40 -0.42 10.01
C PRO A 63 -12.92 -0.82 8.61
N GLY A 64 -12.46 -2.07 8.48
CA GLY A 64 -12.04 -2.64 7.20
C GLY A 64 -10.91 -3.65 7.34
N ASP A 65 -10.38 -4.13 6.23
CA ASP A 65 -9.20 -4.99 6.20
C ASP A 65 -7.93 -4.12 6.17
N TYR A 66 -6.94 -4.50 6.98
CA TYR A 66 -5.68 -3.80 7.16
C TYR A 66 -4.51 -4.75 6.91
N ALA A 67 -3.69 -4.49 5.91
CA ALA A 67 -2.40 -5.15 5.74
C ALA A 67 -1.31 -4.32 6.42
N ILE A 68 -0.69 -4.86 7.47
CA ILE A 68 0.33 -4.14 8.23
C ILE A 68 1.60 -4.97 8.42
N SER A 69 2.74 -4.27 8.44
CA SER A 69 4.03 -4.90 8.71
C SER A 69 4.08 -5.40 10.15
N VAL A 70 4.75 -6.53 10.40
CA VAL A 70 4.99 -7.05 11.76
C VAL A 70 5.81 -6.11 12.65
N ILE A 71 6.45 -5.09 12.08
CA ILE A 71 7.27 -4.12 12.82
C ILE A 71 6.62 -2.73 12.98
N VAL A 72 5.34 -2.55 12.66
CA VAL A 72 4.65 -1.27 12.92
C VAL A 72 4.64 -0.90 14.41
N ASP A 73 4.38 0.37 14.72
CA ASP A 73 4.19 0.79 16.11
C ASP A 73 3.09 -0.04 16.81
N PRO A 74 3.29 -0.53 18.05
CA PRO A 74 2.31 -1.36 18.75
C PRO A 74 0.94 -0.72 19.01
N ALA A 75 0.82 0.61 18.92
CA ALA A 75 -0.46 1.31 19.02
C ALA A 75 -1.32 1.15 17.76
N VAL A 76 -0.70 0.94 16.58
CA VAL A 76 -1.39 0.72 15.30
C VAL A 76 -2.34 -0.48 15.34
N PRO A 77 -1.91 -1.72 15.67
CA PRO A 77 -2.81 -2.87 15.71
C PRO A 77 -3.89 -2.73 16.79
N LYS A 78 -3.59 -2.09 17.93
CA LYS A 78 -4.60 -1.78 18.96
C LYS A 78 -5.68 -0.87 18.40
N LYS A 79 -5.27 0.22 17.74
CA LYS A 79 -6.22 1.17 17.13
C LYS A 79 -7.08 0.52 16.04
N ILE A 80 -6.48 -0.33 15.20
CA ILE A 80 -7.21 -1.09 14.18
C ILE A 80 -8.29 -1.95 14.82
N ALA A 81 -7.98 -2.66 15.91
CA ALA A 81 -8.95 -3.47 16.62
C ALA A 81 -10.09 -2.61 17.23
N GLU A 82 -9.77 -1.45 17.81
CA GLU A 82 -10.75 -0.51 18.38
C GLU A 82 -11.78 -0.02 17.36
N VAL A 83 -11.36 0.25 16.12
CA VAL A 83 -12.26 0.70 15.05
C VAL A 83 -12.96 -0.45 14.33
N GLY A 84 -12.81 -1.70 14.80
CA GLY A 84 -13.43 -2.89 14.20
C GLY A 84 -12.73 -3.40 12.94
N GLY A 85 -11.46 -3.09 12.76
CA GLY A 85 -10.66 -3.54 11.63
C GLY A 85 -10.11 -4.97 11.79
N LYS A 86 -9.85 -5.63 10.66
CA LYS A 86 -9.24 -6.96 10.57
C LYS A 86 -7.79 -6.80 10.11
N ILE A 87 -6.86 -7.41 10.85
CA ILE A 87 -5.43 -7.30 10.54
C ILE A 87 -4.97 -8.51 9.72
N HIS A 88 -4.19 -8.24 8.67
CA HIS A 88 -3.46 -9.17 7.83
C HIS A 88 -1.97 -8.83 7.89
N TRP A 89 -1.19 -9.75 8.42
CA TRP A 89 0.23 -9.51 8.66
C TRP A 89 1.11 -9.81 7.44
N PHE A 90 2.17 -9.03 7.29
CA PHE A 90 3.30 -9.33 6.42
C PHE A 90 4.61 -8.92 7.07
N ALA A 91 5.73 -9.50 6.64
CA ALA A 91 7.06 -9.09 7.07
C ALA A 91 7.76 -8.24 6.01
N PRO A 92 8.66 -7.33 6.43
CA PRO A 92 9.61 -6.72 5.52
C PRO A 92 10.47 -7.80 4.83
N SER A 93 10.83 -7.57 3.56
CA SER A 93 11.57 -8.56 2.76
C SER A 93 12.96 -8.93 3.31
N TYR A 94 13.58 -8.06 4.10
CA TYR A 94 14.88 -8.30 4.73
C TYR A 94 14.80 -9.13 6.04
N MET A 95 13.60 -9.41 6.55
CA MET A 95 13.42 -10.24 7.74
C MET A 95 13.14 -11.69 7.36
N ASP A 96 13.75 -12.63 8.08
CA ASP A 96 13.46 -14.05 7.91
C ASP A 96 12.43 -14.52 8.94
N LEU A 97 11.16 -14.39 8.56
CA LEU A 97 10.01 -14.73 9.39
C LEU A 97 9.06 -15.66 8.61
N PRO A 98 8.34 -16.56 9.29
CA PRO A 98 7.40 -17.51 8.66
C PRO A 98 6.06 -16.84 8.30
N VAL A 99 6.10 -15.65 7.71
CA VAL A 99 4.95 -14.91 7.19
C VAL A 99 5.27 -14.39 5.79
N PRO A 100 4.27 -14.11 4.94
CA PRO A 100 4.51 -13.54 3.62
C PRO A 100 5.29 -12.24 3.72
N ARG A 101 6.17 -12.00 2.74
CA ARG A 101 7.09 -10.87 2.71
C ARG A 101 6.82 -9.98 1.51
N ILE A 102 6.95 -8.67 1.70
CA ILE A 102 6.96 -7.69 0.62
C ILE A 102 8.07 -6.67 0.82
N THR A 103 8.55 -6.08 -0.27
CA THR A 103 9.50 -4.97 -0.22
C THR A 103 8.73 -3.64 -0.20
N ALA A 104 8.69 -2.97 0.95
CA ALA A 104 7.96 -1.70 1.13
C ALA A 104 8.85 -0.44 0.90
N GLY A 105 10.01 -0.62 0.26
CA GLY A 105 11.02 0.42 0.05
C GLY A 105 12.40 -0.08 0.45
N LYS A 106 13.27 0.84 0.88
CA LYS A 106 14.65 0.54 1.29
C LYS A 106 14.78 0.76 2.79
N PHE A 107 15.23 -0.25 3.53
CA PHE A 107 15.57 -0.10 4.95
C PHE A 107 16.64 1.01 5.13
N PRO A 108 16.54 1.88 6.16
CA PRO A 108 15.52 1.91 7.23
C PRO A 108 14.29 2.79 6.92
N ARG A 109 14.10 3.19 5.67
CA ARG A 109 13.07 4.15 5.24
C ARG A 109 12.05 3.49 4.31
N GLU A 110 11.27 2.58 4.88
CA GLU A 110 10.10 2.01 4.21
C GLU A 110 8.95 3.03 4.15
N ASN A 111 8.00 2.84 3.23
CA ASN A 111 6.92 3.80 2.98
C ASN A 111 5.60 3.07 2.71
N SER A 112 4.52 3.50 3.38
CA SER A 112 3.20 2.86 3.23
C SER A 112 2.65 2.96 1.80
N GLY A 113 2.96 4.03 1.06
CA GLY A 113 2.58 4.14 -0.35
C GLY A 113 3.31 3.16 -1.26
N LEU A 114 4.61 2.93 -1.03
CA LEU A 114 5.37 1.88 -1.71
C LEU A 114 4.89 0.48 -1.30
N ALA A 115 4.55 0.29 -0.02
CA ALA A 115 3.95 -0.94 0.47
C ALA A 115 2.62 -1.26 -0.23
N CYS A 116 1.77 -0.25 -0.49
CA CYS A 116 0.54 -0.45 -1.28
C CYS A 116 0.84 -1.00 -2.69
N VAL A 117 1.88 -0.48 -3.36
CA VAL A 117 2.28 -0.95 -4.70
C VAL A 117 2.78 -2.39 -4.64
N ALA A 118 3.72 -2.67 -3.73
CA ALA A 118 4.26 -4.02 -3.55
C ALA A 118 3.16 -5.04 -3.21
N LEU A 119 2.19 -4.64 -2.39
CA LEU A 119 1.06 -5.48 -2.04
C LEU A 119 0.10 -5.71 -3.20
N ALA A 120 -0.16 -4.69 -4.05
CA ALA A 120 -0.95 -4.88 -5.26
C ALA A 120 -0.31 -5.94 -6.18
N VAL A 121 1.02 -5.89 -6.34
CA VAL A 121 1.79 -6.87 -7.11
C VAL A 121 1.69 -8.26 -6.47
N PHE A 122 1.92 -8.36 -5.16
CA PHE A 122 1.82 -9.62 -4.41
C PHE A 122 0.45 -10.29 -4.56
N LEU A 123 -0.63 -9.50 -4.54
CA LEU A 123 -2.00 -9.99 -4.70
C LEU A 123 -2.39 -10.27 -6.17
N GLY A 124 -1.46 -10.13 -7.11
CA GLY A 124 -1.61 -10.54 -8.49
C GLY A 124 -2.32 -9.53 -9.40
N ALA A 125 -2.24 -8.23 -9.08
CA ALA A 125 -2.58 -7.16 -10.01
C ALA A 125 -1.68 -7.22 -11.26
N ARG A 126 -2.22 -6.80 -12.40
CA ARG A 126 -1.53 -6.67 -13.69
C ARG A 126 -1.35 -5.21 -14.10
N GLU A 127 -2.28 -4.35 -13.68
CA GLU A 127 -2.19 -2.91 -13.88
C GLU A 127 -2.47 -2.21 -12.54
N VAL A 128 -1.62 -1.25 -12.18
CA VAL A 128 -1.75 -0.46 -10.96
C VAL A 128 -1.77 1.01 -11.32
N LEU A 129 -2.82 1.73 -10.92
CA LEU A 129 -2.91 3.18 -11.03
C LEU A 129 -2.61 3.81 -9.68
N LEU A 130 -1.61 4.68 -9.63
CA LEU A 130 -1.20 5.43 -8.47
C LEU A 130 -1.89 6.79 -8.46
N SER A 131 -2.54 7.12 -7.35
CA SER A 131 -3.14 8.42 -7.12
C SER A 131 -2.73 8.94 -5.75
N GLY A 132 -2.14 10.14 -5.69
CA GLY A 132 -1.66 10.70 -4.43
C GLY A 132 -0.50 9.93 -3.78
N ILE A 133 0.19 9.06 -4.51
CA ILE A 133 1.49 8.55 -4.09
C ILE A 133 2.52 9.59 -4.54
N ARG A 134 3.03 10.38 -3.59
CA ARG A 134 4.04 11.42 -3.86
C ARG A 134 5.32 11.13 -3.08
N LEU A 135 6.43 11.07 -3.81
CA LEU A 135 7.78 10.89 -3.26
C LEU A 135 8.63 12.15 -3.50
N SER A 136 8.02 13.32 -3.30
CA SER A 136 8.65 14.63 -3.50
C SER A 136 8.55 15.49 -2.24
N GLY A 137 9.30 16.60 -2.20
CA GLY A 137 9.38 17.46 -1.02
C GLY A 137 9.82 16.68 0.22
N ARG A 138 9.04 16.75 1.31
CA ARG A 138 9.32 15.99 2.54
C ARG A 138 9.31 14.47 2.37
N TYR A 139 8.73 13.96 1.27
CA TYR A 139 8.66 12.53 0.96
C TYR A 139 9.79 12.08 0.01
N ALA A 140 10.68 12.97 -0.43
CA ALA A 140 11.81 12.63 -1.31
C ALA A 140 12.77 11.60 -0.71
N GLN A 141 12.83 11.53 0.62
CA GLN A 141 13.60 10.54 1.37
C GLN A 141 13.22 9.08 1.09
N PHE A 142 12.08 8.82 0.44
CA PHE A 142 11.60 7.49 0.08
C PHE A 142 11.92 7.12 -1.38
N MET A 143 12.56 8.00 -2.15
CA MET A 143 12.81 7.81 -3.58
C MET A 143 13.69 6.59 -3.87
N GLU A 144 14.75 6.35 -3.09
CA GLU A 144 15.61 5.17 -3.27
C GLU A 144 14.84 3.85 -3.14
N GLY A 145 13.86 3.81 -2.22
CA GLY A 145 12.99 2.64 -2.06
C GLY A 145 12.07 2.41 -3.27
N LYS A 146 11.69 3.49 -3.99
CA LYS A 146 10.82 3.42 -5.16
C LYS A 146 11.39 2.52 -6.24
N GLU A 147 12.67 2.68 -6.56
CA GLU A 147 13.32 1.97 -7.66
C GLU A 147 13.29 0.46 -7.44
N ILE A 148 13.46 0.03 -6.18
CA ILE A 148 13.39 -1.39 -5.80
C ILE A 148 11.98 -1.93 -6.07
N VAL A 149 10.96 -1.27 -5.51
CA VAL A 149 9.56 -1.70 -5.66
C VAL A 149 9.10 -1.68 -7.11
N PHE A 150 9.47 -0.65 -7.88
CA PHE A 150 9.05 -0.50 -9.27
C PHE A 150 9.73 -1.52 -10.18
N ARG A 151 10.99 -1.87 -9.90
CA ARG A 151 11.68 -2.93 -10.62
C ARG A 151 11.08 -4.30 -10.32
N GLU A 152 10.69 -4.58 -9.09
CA GLU A 152 9.98 -5.81 -8.74
C GLU A 152 8.62 -5.91 -9.46
N ALA A 153 7.86 -4.82 -9.49
CA ALA A 153 6.59 -4.75 -10.23
C ALA A 153 6.79 -5.03 -11.73
N SER A 154 7.77 -4.37 -12.35
CA SER A 154 8.12 -4.58 -13.76
C SER A 154 8.57 -6.01 -14.04
N GLY A 155 9.42 -6.59 -13.17
CA GLY A 155 9.86 -7.98 -13.26
C GLY A 155 8.71 -9.00 -13.14
N ALA A 156 7.63 -8.65 -12.44
CA ALA A 156 6.40 -9.43 -12.36
C ALA A 156 5.44 -9.21 -13.55
N GLY A 157 5.81 -8.37 -14.52
CA GLY A 157 4.99 -8.02 -15.67
C GLY A 157 3.79 -7.13 -15.30
N VAL A 158 3.93 -6.27 -14.30
CA VAL A 158 2.89 -5.33 -13.85
C VAL A 158 3.14 -3.95 -14.44
N SER A 159 2.12 -3.39 -15.08
CA SER A 159 2.13 -2.01 -15.57
C SER A 159 1.77 -1.05 -14.44
N LEU A 160 2.62 -0.03 -14.22
CA LEU A 160 2.39 1.02 -13.24
C LEU A 160 2.06 2.33 -13.96
N TYR A 161 0.97 2.99 -13.54
CA TYR A 161 0.55 4.29 -14.04
C TYR A 161 0.42 5.28 -12.88
N SER A 162 0.59 6.58 -13.11
CA SER A 162 0.21 7.60 -12.12
C SER A 162 -0.72 8.64 -12.72
N THR A 163 -1.66 9.14 -11.91
CA THR A 163 -2.65 10.15 -12.37
C THR A 163 -1.98 11.45 -12.80
N ASP A 164 -0.84 11.80 -12.22
CA ASP A 164 -0.08 13.02 -12.53
C ASP A 164 1.03 12.81 -13.57
N GLY A 165 1.43 11.57 -13.86
CA GLY A 165 2.57 11.24 -14.71
C GLY A 165 3.95 11.47 -14.08
N VAL A 166 4.03 11.69 -12.76
CA VAL A 166 5.28 12.07 -12.10
C VAL A 166 6.10 10.85 -11.69
N LEU A 167 5.46 9.81 -11.14
CA LEU A 167 6.18 8.63 -10.65
C LEU A 167 6.34 7.54 -11.71
N CYS A 168 5.41 7.45 -12.65
CA CYS A 168 5.41 6.55 -13.80
C CYS A 168 4.45 7.12 -14.85
N ASP A 169 4.31 6.42 -15.98
CA ASP A 169 3.54 6.91 -17.12
C ASP A 169 2.10 7.25 -16.73
N ARG A 170 1.52 8.26 -17.38
CA ARG A 170 0.07 8.49 -17.28
C ARG A 170 -0.67 7.32 -17.92
N VAL A 171 -1.89 7.09 -17.43
CA VAL A 171 -2.82 6.20 -18.15
C VAL A 171 -3.02 6.77 -19.56
N PRO A 172 -2.84 5.96 -20.62
CA PRO A 172 -3.08 6.41 -21.99
C PRO A 172 -4.52 6.92 -22.17
N GLU A 173 -4.68 8.02 -22.91
CA GLU A 173 -6.01 8.52 -23.27
C GLU A 173 -6.83 7.42 -23.97
N GLY A 174 -8.06 7.19 -23.50
CA GLY A 174 -8.94 6.15 -24.04
C GLY A 174 -8.76 4.74 -23.45
N ALA A 175 -7.91 4.56 -22.44
CA ALA A 175 -7.82 3.29 -21.70
C ALA A 175 -9.12 3.02 -20.92
N ARG A 176 -10.06 2.30 -21.56
CA ARG A 176 -11.36 1.92 -20.99
C ARG A 176 -11.17 1.29 -19.61
N GLY A 177 -11.87 1.81 -18.60
CA GLY A 177 -11.94 1.23 -17.25
C GLY A 177 -11.01 1.84 -16.20
N TRP A 178 -10.30 2.92 -16.52
CA TRP A 178 -9.59 3.78 -15.56
C TRP A 178 -10.11 5.22 -15.52
N THR A 179 -10.84 5.64 -16.56
CA THR A 179 -11.52 6.94 -16.72
C THR A 179 -13.02 6.77 -16.63
#